data_AF-A0A328N9R0-F1
#
_entry.id   AF-A0A328N9R0-F1
#
_cell.length_a   1.000
_cell.length_b   1.000
_cell.length_c   1.000
_cell.angle_alpha   90.00
_cell.angle_beta   90.00
_cell.angle_gamma   90.00
#
_symmetry.space_group_name_H-M   'P 1'
#
loop_
_entity.id
_entity.type
_entity.pdbx_description
1 polymer ?
#
loop_
_entity_poly.entity_id
_entity_poly.type
_entity_poly.pdbx_seq_one_letter_code
_entity_poly.pdbx_strand_id
1 'polypeptide(L)'
;MESGGLRRAYGALFAEVDAGGFGPAPEGQLSAEQIVAHLVANDELMIQATEALLAGSPFAYYELAEDMHRPQLDALAAEQGGLRGLTALLHGTSDRLCGLVDQLGLAAETPVETHLREGFDLVVDEPLPWSRTLDLHTRVHLPKHQSQLHLLRS
;
A
#
# COMPACT_ATOMS: atom_id res chain seq x y z
N MET A 1 0.61 -14.01 -13.26
CA MET A 1 0.38 -14.03 -11.80
C MET A 1 -1.07 -13.62 -11.58
N GLU A 2 -1.80 -14.29 -10.71
CA GLU A 2 -3.20 -13.95 -10.44
C GLU A 2 -3.28 -13.03 -9.21
N SER A 3 -4.04 -11.92 -9.31
CA SER A 3 -4.23 -10.97 -8.21
C SER A 3 -5.10 -11.49 -7.06
N GLY A 4 -5.59 -12.73 -7.13
CA GLY A 4 -6.55 -13.28 -6.15
C GLY A 4 -6.06 -13.25 -4.70
N GLY A 5 -4.75 -13.36 -4.46
CA GLY A 5 -4.17 -13.16 -3.12
C GLY A 5 -4.27 -11.71 -2.64
N LEU A 6 -3.87 -10.78 -3.51
CA LEU A 6 -3.88 -9.33 -3.26
C LEU A 6 -5.31 -8.81 -3.02
N ARG A 7 -6.27 -9.22 -3.85
CA ARG A 7 -7.69 -8.86 -3.68
C ARG A 7 -8.26 -9.32 -2.33
N ARG A 8 -7.86 -10.49 -1.84
CA ARG A 8 -8.27 -10.96 -0.50
C ARG A 8 -7.66 -10.13 0.63
N ALA A 9 -6.39 -9.74 0.49
CA ALA A 9 -5.72 -8.89 1.47
C ALA A 9 -6.39 -7.50 1.56
N TYR A 10 -6.67 -6.87 0.42
CA TYR A 10 -7.47 -5.63 0.39
C TYR A 10 -8.87 -5.83 0.96
N GLY A 11 -9.55 -6.94 0.65
CA GLY A 11 -10.87 -7.22 1.22
C GLY A 11 -10.85 -7.30 2.76
N ALA A 12 -9.82 -7.91 3.35
CA ALA A 12 -9.64 -7.94 4.80
C ALA A 12 -9.36 -6.55 5.39
N LEU A 13 -8.54 -5.75 4.71
CA LEU A 13 -8.28 -4.36 5.08
C LEU A 13 -9.56 -3.51 5.01
N PHE A 14 -10.31 -3.58 3.91
CA PHE A 14 -11.56 -2.83 3.72
C PHE A 14 -12.60 -3.20 4.78
N ALA A 15 -12.69 -4.48 5.16
CA ALA A 15 -13.56 -4.89 6.25
C ALA A 15 -13.20 -4.20 7.59
N GLU A 16 -11.91 -3.94 7.85
CA GLU A 16 -11.50 -3.19 9.04
C GLU A 16 -11.84 -1.70 8.92
N VAL A 17 -11.56 -1.10 7.75
CA VAL A 17 -11.90 0.31 7.45
C VAL A 17 -13.40 0.56 7.60
N ASP A 18 -14.23 -0.33 7.05
CA ASP A 18 -15.69 -0.27 7.09
C ASP A 18 -16.26 -0.49 8.50
N ALA A 19 -15.56 -1.28 9.33
CA ALA A 19 -15.95 -1.46 10.73
C ALA A 19 -15.87 -0.14 11.51
N GLY A 20 -14.97 0.76 11.12
CA GLY A 20 -14.84 2.09 11.68
C GLY A 20 -14.63 2.08 13.20
N GLY A 21 -15.07 3.15 13.87
CA GLY A 21 -14.92 3.29 15.32
C GLY A 21 -13.49 3.58 15.76
N PHE A 22 -12.68 4.15 14.87
CA PHE A 22 -11.29 4.51 15.18
C PHE A 22 -11.24 5.69 16.16
N GLY A 23 -10.56 5.47 17.28
CA GLY A 23 -10.18 6.47 18.25
C GLY A 23 -8.91 7.22 17.84
N PRO A 24 -8.42 8.13 18.71
CA PRO A 24 -7.17 8.83 18.47
C PRO A 24 -5.99 7.86 18.44
N ALA A 25 -5.04 8.11 17.54
CA ALA A 25 -3.80 7.34 17.51
C ALA A 25 -2.96 7.60 18.76
N PRO A 26 -2.32 6.56 19.33
CA PRO A 26 -1.27 6.73 20.33
C PRO A 26 -0.14 7.61 19.81
N GLU A 27 0.59 8.27 20.73
CA GLU A 27 1.75 9.09 20.37
C GLU A 27 2.77 8.29 19.55
N GLY A 28 3.23 8.89 18.45
CA GLY A 28 4.17 8.24 17.53
C GLY A 28 3.56 7.21 16.58
N GLN A 29 2.26 6.89 16.68
CA GLN A 29 1.59 6.01 15.71
C GLN A 29 0.84 6.83 14.65
N LEU A 30 0.47 6.19 13.54
CA LEU A 30 -0.35 6.81 12.50
C LEU A 30 -1.83 6.78 12.89
N SER A 31 -2.57 7.84 12.54
CA SER A 31 -4.03 7.85 12.59
C SER A 31 -4.63 6.94 11.52
N ALA A 32 -5.92 6.60 11.64
CA ALA A 32 -6.61 5.82 10.61
C ALA A 32 -6.55 6.52 9.24
N GLU A 33 -6.69 7.86 9.21
CA GLU A 33 -6.56 8.63 7.98
C GLU A 33 -5.14 8.57 7.41
N GLN A 34 -4.11 8.68 8.24
CA GLN A 34 -2.72 8.57 7.80
C GLN A 34 -2.40 7.17 7.28
N ILE A 35 -2.91 6.10 7.92
CA ILE A 35 -2.73 4.73 7.45
C ILE A 35 -3.37 4.55 6.06
N VAL A 36 -4.62 4.98 5.87
CA VAL A 36 -5.30 4.82 4.57
C VAL A 36 -4.64 5.70 3.50
N ALA A 37 -4.23 6.92 3.85
CA ALA A 37 -3.47 7.80 2.96
C ALA A 37 -2.13 7.19 2.52
N HIS A 38 -1.42 6.54 3.45
CA HIS A 38 -0.17 5.83 3.18
C HIS A 38 -0.38 4.70 2.17
N LEU A 39 -1.42 3.89 2.39
CA LEU A 39 -1.77 2.80 1.47
C LEU A 39 -2.13 3.30 0.08
N VAL A 40 -2.89 4.39 -0.04
CA VAL A 40 -3.18 5.04 -1.33
C VAL A 40 -1.88 5.47 -2.03
N ALA A 41 -0.98 6.15 -1.31
CA ALA A 41 0.28 6.62 -1.87
C ALA A 41 1.18 5.44 -2.33
N ASN A 42 1.21 4.37 -1.54
CA ASN A 42 1.92 3.15 -1.87
C ASN A 42 1.33 2.46 -3.11
N ASP A 43 0.00 2.33 -3.20
CA ASP A 43 -0.67 1.76 -4.37
C ASP A 43 -0.31 2.53 -5.64
N GLU A 44 -0.30 3.87 -5.61
CA GLU A 44 0.07 4.69 -6.76
C GLU A 44 1.52 4.45 -7.22
N LEU A 45 2.45 4.27 -6.28
CA LEU A 45 3.84 3.90 -6.60
C LEU A 45 3.94 2.50 -7.21
N MET A 46 3.20 1.53 -6.67
CA MET A 46 3.15 0.17 -7.21
C MET A 46 2.47 0.11 -8.58
N ILE A 47 1.45 0.94 -8.82
CA ILE A 47 0.81 1.12 -10.13
C ILE A 47 1.83 1.64 -11.13
N GLN A 48 2.56 2.71 -10.81
CA GLN A 48 3.58 3.28 -11.69
C GLN A 48 4.68 2.27 -12.04
N ALA A 49 5.16 1.51 -11.04
CA ALA A 49 6.12 0.43 -11.28
C ALA A 49 5.54 -0.63 -12.21
N THR A 50 4.32 -1.10 -11.94
CA THR A 50 3.67 -2.15 -12.74
C THR A 50 3.42 -1.69 -14.18
N GLU A 51 3.01 -0.44 -14.39
CA GLU A 51 2.82 0.16 -15.72
C GLU A 51 4.15 0.30 -16.47
N ALA A 52 5.21 0.75 -15.79
CA ALA A 52 6.54 0.83 -16.39
C ALA A 52 7.02 -0.56 -16.84
N LEU A 53 6.81 -1.60 -16.03
CA LEU A 53 7.17 -2.97 -16.37
C LEU A 53 6.39 -3.49 -17.58
N LEU A 54 5.08 -3.25 -17.62
CA LEU A 54 4.23 -3.61 -18.78
C LEU A 54 4.66 -2.87 -20.05
N ALA A 55 5.16 -1.64 -19.92
CA ALA A 55 5.72 -0.85 -21.01
C ALA A 55 7.18 -1.20 -21.36
N GLY A 56 7.82 -2.14 -20.64
CA GLY A 56 9.23 -2.50 -20.82
C GLY A 56 10.21 -1.38 -20.43
N SER A 57 9.80 -0.47 -19.55
CA SER A 57 10.59 0.67 -19.07
C SER A 57 11.14 0.42 -17.66
N PRO A 58 12.33 0.95 -17.34
CA PRO A 58 12.89 0.82 -15.99
C PRO A 58 12.07 1.65 -14.98
N PHE A 59 12.00 1.15 -13.75
CA PHE A 59 11.42 1.86 -12.62
C PHE A 59 12.19 1.47 -11.34
N ALA A 60 12.37 2.41 -10.43
CA ALA A 60 12.90 2.15 -9.10
C ALA A 60 11.78 2.42 -8.09
N TYR A 61 11.49 1.42 -7.27
CA TYR A 61 10.42 1.47 -6.30
C TYR A 61 10.98 1.89 -4.94
N TYR A 62 10.45 3.01 -4.43
CA TYR A 62 10.79 3.55 -3.12
C TYR A 62 9.53 3.56 -2.27
N GLU A 63 9.44 2.67 -1.30
CA GLU A 63 8.40 2.75 -0.29
C GLU A 63 8.73 3.86 0.70
N LEU A 64 7.73 4.69 0.99
CA LEU A 64 7.87 5.86 1.84
C LEU A 64 7.76 5.43 3.29
N ALA A 65 8.88 5.39 4.01
CA ALA A 65 8.86 5.02 5.42
C ALA A 65 7.78 5.81 6.21
N GLU A 66 6.98 5.09 7.01
CA GLU A 66 5.77 5.57 7.71
C GLU A 66 5.95 6.93 8.43
N ASP A 67 7.14 7.19 8.98
CA ASP A 67 7.42 8.39 9.76
C ASP A 67 7.89 9.59 8.93
N MET A 68 8.38 9.37 7.72
CA MET A 68 9.07 10.41 6.94
C MET A 68 8.11 11.40 6.26
N HIS A 69 6.81 11.08 6.19
CA HIS A 69 5.87 11.81 5.33
C HIS A 69 4.53 12.20 5.98
N ARG A 70 4.44 12.26 7.32
CA ARG A 70 3.20 12.63 8.02
C ARG A 70 2.52 13.90 7.50
N PRO A 71 3.24 15.02 7.23
CA PRO A 71 2.60 16.21 6.67
C PRO A 71 1.96 15.99 5.29
N GLN A 72 2.54 15.13 4.45
CA GLN A 72 1.98 14.79 3.13
C GLN A 72 0.75 13.90 3.27
N LEU A 73 0.76 12.95 4.21
CA LEU A 73 -0.39 12.11 4.52
C LEU A 73 -1.56 12.95 5.05
N ASP A 74 -1.28 13.91 5.93
CA ASP A 74 -2.29 14.84 6.46
C ASP A 74 -2.86 15.73 5.36
N ALA A 75 -2.01 16.22 4.44
CA ALA A 75 -2.46 17.00 3.29
C ALA A 75 -3.37 16.17 2.37
N LEU A 76 -2.98 14.94 2.04
CA LEU A 76 -3.80 14.03 1.23
C LEU A 76 -5.13 13.73 1.94
N ALA A 77 -5.11 13.48 3.25
CA ALA A 77 -6.33 13.28 4.03
C ALA A 77 -7.25 14.49 3.96
N ALA A 78 -6.72 15.70 4.14
CA ALA A 78 -7.48 16.94 4.06
C ALA A 78 -8.07 17.17 2.66
N GLU A 79 -7.28 16.94 1.60
CA GLU A 79 -7.69 17.07 0.20
C GLU A 79 -8.83 16.12 -0.18
N GLN A 80 -8.81 14.89 0.35
CA GLN A 80 -9.86 13.90 0.09
C GLN A 80 -11.07 14.05 1.02
N GLY A 81 -11.07 15.00 1.96
CA GLY A 81 -12.18 15.19 2.90
C GLY A 81 -12.23 14.11 3.99
N GLY A 82 -11.05 13.65 4.42
CA GLY A 82 -10.84 12.70 5.50
C GLY A 82 -11.04 11.25 5.10
N LEU A 83 -11.20 10.39 6.12
CA LEU A 83 -11.21 8.94 5.97
C LEU A 83 -12.15 8.42 4.88
N ARG A 84 -13.37 8.95 4.79
CA ARG A 84 -14.36 8.47 3.80
C ARG A 84 -13.88 8.68 2.35
N GLY A 85 -13.26 9.82 2.06
CA GLY A 85 -12.73 10.08 0.72
C GLY A 85 -11.48 9.26 0.44
N LEU A 86 -10.62 9.11 1.44
CA LEU A 86 -9.45 8.23 1.35
C LEU A 86 -9.85 6.77 1.08
N THR A 87 -10.91 6.25 1.72
CA THR A 87 -11.42 4.89 1.47
C THR A 87 -11.90 4.73 0.02
N ALA A 88 -12.64 5.72 -0.50
CA ALA A 88 -13.08 5.69 -1.90
C ALA A 88 -11.90 5.73 -2.87
N LEU A 89 -10.87 6.52 -2.57
CA LEU A 89 -9.65 6.59 -3.35
C LEU A 89 -8.87 5.26 -3.30
N LEU A 90 -8.74 4.66 -2.11
CA LEU A 90 -8.08 3.37 -1.92
C LEU A 90 -8.78 2.24 -2.68
N HIS A 91 -10.11 2.24 -2.75
CA HIS A 91 -10.83 1.31 -3.64
C HIS A 91 -10.40 1.47 -5.10
N GLY A 92 -10.34 2.71 -5.59
CA GLY A 92 -9.90 2.98 -6.96
C GLY A 92 -8.46 2.54 -7.26
N THR A 93 -7.52 2.84 -6.35
CA THR A 93 -6.11 2.47 -6.53
C THR A 93 -5.90 0.97 -6.42
N SER A 94 -6.49 0.31 -5.42
CA SER A 94 -6.37 -1.13 -5.21
C SER A 94 -6.96 -1.94 -6.37
N ASP A 95 -8.12 -1.54 -6.92
CA ASP A 95 -8.72 -2.18 -8.08
C ASP A 95 -7.84 -2.04 -9.32
N ARG A 96 -7.29 -0.84 -9.56
CA ARG A 96 -6.36 -0.59 -10.67
C ARG A 96 -5.10 -1.43 -10.53
N LEU A 97 -4.48 -1.45 -9.34
CA LEU A 97 -3.29 -2.25 -9.09
C LEU A 97 -3.57 -3.74 -9.33
N CYS A 98 -4.66 -4.28 -8.77
CA CYS A 98 -5.02 -5.68 -8.98
C CYS A 98 -5.23 -6.00 -10.47
N GLY A 99 -5.90 -5.12 -11.22
CA GLY A 99 -6.10 -5.30 -12.66
C GLY A 99 -4.82 -5.24 -13.48
N LEU A 100 -3.82 -4.44 -13.06
CA LEU A 100 -2.50 -4.42 -13.69
C LEU A 100 -1.69 -5.68 -13.34
N VAL A 101 -1.78 -6.16 -12.09
CA VAL A 101 -1.13 -7.40 -11.66
C VAL A 101 -1.62 -8.60 -12.47
N ASP A 102 -2.92 -8.66 -12.77
CA ASP A 102 -3.50 -9.70 -13.63
C ASP A 102 -2.90 -9.70 -15.06
N GLN A 103 -2.36 -8.56 -15.52
CA GLN A 103 -1.76 -8.41 -16.85
C GLN A 103 -0.26 -8.71 -16.91
N LEU A 104 0.44 -8.75 -15.77
CA LEU A 104 1.91 -8.83 -15.74
C LEU A 104 2.49 -10.04 -16.47
N GLY A 105 1.82 -11.20 -16.44
CA GLY A 105 2.34 -12.43 -17.05
C GLY A 105 3.77 -12.74 -16.58
N LEU A 106 4.71 -12.84 -17.54
CA LEU A 106 6.14 -13.07 -17.27
C LEU A 106 6.89 -11.81 -16.81
N ALA A 107 6.36 -10.61 -17.06
CA ALA A 107 7.00 -9.35 -16.63
C ALA A 107 7.05 -9.24 -15.09
N ALA A 108 6.26 -10.04 -14.37
CA ALA A 108 6.36 -10.13 -12.91
C ALA A 108 7.74 -10.58 -12.43
N GLU A 109 8.52 -11.30 -13.23
CA GLU A 109 9.86 -11.76 -12.87
C GLU A 109 10.97 -10.74 -13.18
N THR A 110 10.61 -9.59 -13.76
CA THR A 110 11.57 -8.51 -14.02
C THR A 110 12.11 -7.94 -12.70
N PRO A 111 13.44 -7.85 -12.53
CA PRO A 111 14.03 -7.20 -11.37
C PRO A 111 13.73 -5.69 -11.35
N VAL A 112 13.31 -5.20 -10.20
CA VAL A 112 13.02 -3.79 -9.91
C VAL A 112 13.88 -3.37 -8.73
N GLU A 113 14.66 -2.30 -8.89
CA GLU A 113 15.38 -1.68 -7.78
C GLU A 113 14.37 -1.34 -6.68
N THR A 114 14.47 -2.02 -5.54
CA THR A 114 13.46 -1.97 -4.48
C THR A 114 14.11 -1.45 -3.20
N HIS A 115 13.61 -0.31 -2.75
CA HIS A 115 13.97 0.31 -1.47
C HIS A 115 12.71 0.31 -0.61
N LEU A 116 12.66 -0.59 0.37
CA LEU A 116 11.49 -0.76 1.24
C LEU A 116 11.93 -0.81 2.68
N ARG A 117 11.24 -0.06 3.54
CA ARG A 117 11.50 -0.07 4.98
C ARG A 117 10.21 -0.11 5.77
N GLU A 118 9.93 -1.27 6.32
CA GLU A 118 8.75 -1.47 7.14
C GLU A 118 9.18 -1.69 8.60
N GLY A 119 9.21 -0.59 9.36
CA GLY A 119 9.71 -0.59 10.73
C GLY A 119 11.17 -1.04 10.84
N PHE A 120 11.46 -1.85 11.86
CA PHE A 120 12.78 -2.50 12.05
C PHE A 120 12.82 -3.92 11.48
N ASP A 121 11.68 -4.48 11.09
CA ASP A 121 11.52 -5.90 10.82
C ASP A 121 11.78 -6.25 9.35
N LEU A 122 11.65 -5.28 8.44
CA LEU A 122 11.89 -5.47 7.01
C LEU A 122 12.62 -4.28 6.41
N VAL A 123 13.82 -4.55 5.89
CA VAL A 123 14.63 -3.60 5.14
C VAL A 123 15.08 -4.30 3.86
N VAL A 124 14.66 -3.75 2.72
CA VAL A 124 15.10 -4.16 1.38
C VAL A 124 15.77 -2.98 0.73
N ASP A 125 16.97 -3.22 0.21
CA ASP A 125 17.79 -2.23 -0.51
C ASP A 125 18.55 -2.94 -1.63
N GLU A 126 17.80 -3.62 -2.50
CA GLU A 126 18.32 -4.44 -3.60
C GLU A 126 17.27 -4.67 -4.70
N PRO A 127 17.67 -5.07 -5.92
CA PRO A 127 16.74 -5.47 -6.96
C PRO A 127 15.98 -6.75 -6.56
N LEU A 128 14.66 -6.71 -6.64
CA LEU A 128 13.80 -7.89 -6.45
C LEU A 128 12.95 -8.15 -7.71
N PRO A 129 12.64 -9.41 -8.04
CA PRO A 129 11.55 -9.69 -8.97
C PRO A 129 10.29 -8.96 -8.51
N TRP A 130 9.60 -8.27 -9.42
CA TRP A 130 8.41 -7.49 -9.05
C TRP A 130 7.33 -8.35 -8.36
N SER A 131 7.23 -9.62 -8.74
CA SER A 131 6.43 -10.66 -8.09
C SER A 131 6.71 -10.77 -6.59
N ARG A 132 7.97 -10.62 -6.18
CA ARG A 132 8.37 -10.66 -4.76
C ARG A 132 7.94 -9.41 -4.01
N THR A 133 8.05 -8.23 -4.61
CA THR A 133 7.59 -6.97 -3.99
C THR A 133 6.07 -6.97 -3.83
N LEU A 134 5.33 -7.46 -4.83
CA LEU A 134 3.87 -7.66 -4.73
C LEU A 134 3.48 -8.67 -3.62
N ASP A 135 4.26 -9.72 -3.43
CA ASP A 135 4.04 -10.71 -2.37
C ASP A 135 4.29 -10.12 -0.98
N LEU A 136 5.35 -9.29 -0.82
CA LEU A 136 5.62 -8.55 0.42
C LEU A 136 4.48 -7.59 0.74
N HIS A 137 3.99 -6.84 -0.25
CA HIS A 137 2.84 -5.96 -0.06
C HIS A 137 1.58 -6.75 0.38
N THR A 138 1.32 -7.88 -0.27
CA THR A 138 0.15 -8.73 0.01
C THR A 138 0.20 -9.38 1.39
N ARG A 139 1.37 -9.88 1.81
CA ARG A 139 1.50 -10.75 2.99
C ARG A 139 2.04 -10.06 4.24
N VAL A 140 2.66 -8.89 4.08
CA VAL A 140 3.30 -8.15 5.17
C VAL A 140 2.64 -6.78 5.31
N HIS A 141 2.71 -5.96 4.28
CA HIS A 141 2.27 -4.56 4.33
C HIS A 141 0.78 -4.40 4.62
N LEU A 142 -0.09 -5.01 3.81
CA LEU A 142 -1.54 -4.92 4.00
C LEU A 142 -1.99 -5.50 5.37
N PRO A 143 -1.55 -6.72 5.79
CA PRO A 143 -1.88 -7.24 7.11
C PRO A 143 -1.35 -6.42 8.28
N LYS A 144 -0.18 -5.79 8.15
CA LYS A 144 0.35 -4.88 9.18
C LYS A 144 -0.56 -3.69 9.37
N HIS A 145 -0.92 -2.99 8.29
CA HIS A 145 -1.80 -1.82 8.37
C HIS A 145 -3.23 -2.19 8.78
N GLN A 146 -3.73 -3.36 8.40
CA GLN A 146 -4.96 -3.91 8.95
C GLN A 146 -4.88 -4.04 10.48
N SER A 147 -3.79 -4.61 11.00
CA SER A 147 -3.58 -4.78 12.44
C SER A 147 -3.46 -3.43 13.16
N GLN A 148 -2.79 -2.44 12.55
CA GLN A 148 -2.71 -1.08 13.10
C GLN A 148 -4.09 -0.42 13.17
N LEU A 149 -4.90 -0.52 12.12
CA LEU A 149 -6.30 -0.02 12.13
C LEU A 149 -7.12 -0.70 13.22
N HIS A 150 -6.95 -2.02 13.38
CA HIS A 150 -7.63 -2.77 14.43
C HIS A 150 -7.31 -2.24 15.84
N LEU A 151 -6.05 -1.91 16.10
CA LEU A 151 -5.61 -1.35 17.39
C LEU A 151 -6.17 0.05 17.66
N LEU A 152 -6.58 0.79 16.63
CA LEU A 152 -7.20 2.11 16.78
C LEU A 152 -8.68 2.02 17.16
N ARG A 153 -9.33 0.86 17.07
CA ARG A 153 -10.75 0.74 17.39
C ARG A 153 -11.00 0.89 18.89
N SER A 154 -11.99 1.72 19.24
CA SER A 154 -12.43 1.99 20.61
C SER A 154 -13.79 1.38 20.92
#